data_AF-A0A6J6KJQ4-F1
#
_entry.id   AF-A0A6J6KJQ4-F1
#
_cell.length_a   1.000
_cell.length_b   1.000
_cell.length_c   1.000
_cell.angle_alpha   90.00
_cell.angle_beta   90.00
_cell.angle_gamma   90.00
#
_symmetry.space_group_name_H-M   'P 1'
#
loop_
_entity.id
_entity.type
_entity.pdbx_description
1 polymer ?
#
loop_
_entity_poly.entity_id
_entity_poly.type
_entity_poly.pdbx_seq_one_letter_code
_entity_poly.pdbx_strand_id
1 'polypeptide(L)'
;MLDLGECFGGDVIDINRIPPSGLAVVNTQNLGVAASVIGHPHHADWADMNPASREGGVLGEHEDIKRVAVLRERVGDEAVLGGVSGSGEEAAIEADSACFVVDLILISAATGDFDDDIDGFHLVILPGSMPFRGKTCSATVRDSPTVTTRKLTSTDGFVIIDLDDAPMAIGIVRSAPKVLVDGATWLARSETYRYAFFGRKVSGASAAVNAPVDAKAEAISSFATELAEDSFATVHLAAGRGVSADDLAGLRSRDPRPEAWWSERNALTAAGIVAAADRALGGLSGRTVAIETFDAMTSSLVELFRAAGATVVEPDVSEDANAVLHADVEILVAGSKVGLIGYANADRVKARLIVPSGPMPVSAKALAAFVRAGVVVLPDFVTTSGHLAAWPVDDSSTDAAALVGNAIAQIIDAPNGPLLGACEVAEAFLESWATIPFGRPIA
;
A
#
# COMPACT_ATOMS: atom_id res chain seq x y z
N MET A 1 40.50 -30.77 -28.53
CA MET A 1 40.90 -30.82 -29.95
C MET A 1 39.61 -30.58 -30.72
N LEU A 2 39.28 -29.29 -30.95
CA LEU A 2 39.32 -28.62 -32.27
C LEU A 2 38.26 -29.23 -33.21
N ASP A 3 37.34 -28.46 -33.81
CA ASP A 3 37.59 -27.14 -34.42
C ASP A 3 36.41 -26.15 -34.38
N LEU A 4 36.67 -24.90 -34.75
CA LEU A 4 35.75 -23.76 -34.86
C LEU A 4 35.46 -23.41 -36.33
N GLY A 5 34.38 -22.67 -36.58
CA GLY A 5 34.16 -21.82 -37.76
C GLY A 5 33.03 -20.83 -37.43
N GLU A 6 33.18 -19.51 -37.50
CA GLU A 6 33.50 -18.66 -38.67
C GLU A 6 32.51 -18.85 -39.83
N CYS A 7 31.89 -17.81 -40.42
CA CYS A 7 32.00 -16.36 -40.26
C CYS A 7 30.69 -15.69 -40.74
N PHE A 8 30.44 -14.43 -40.37
CA PHE A 8 30.22 -13.28 -41.28
C PHE A 8 29.94 -11.99 -40.49
N GLY A 9 30.43 -10.85 -40.96
CA GLY A 9 30.21 -9.52 -40.37
C GLY A 9 30.12 -8.42 -41.44
N GLY A 10 29.86 -7.19 -41.00
CA GLY A 10 29.51 -6.01 -41.83
C GLY A 10 28.00 -5.72 -41.77
N ASP A 11 27.52 -4.50 -41.58
CA ASP A 11 28.19 -3.18 -41.65
C ASP A 11 27.73 -2.19 -40.56
N VAL A 12 28.58 -1.19 -40.32
CA VAL A 12 28.32 0.00 -39.50
C VAL A 12 27.90 1.16 -40.41
N ILE A 13 26.88 1.92 -40.03
CA ILE A 13 26.64 3.27 -40.60
C ILE A 13 26.58 4.30 -39.47
N ASP A 14 27.52 5.23 -39.53
CA ASP A 14 27.64 6.45 -38.72
C ASP A 14 26.87 7.59 -39.41
N ILE A 15 26.04 8.34 -38.67
CA ILE A 15 25.42 9.58 -39.16
C ILE A 15 25.62 10.68 -38.11
N ASN A 16 26.69 11.45 -38.31
CA ASN A 16 26.91 12.72 -37.64
C ASN A 16 26.44 13.89 -38.54
N ARG A 17 25.74 14.88 -37.94
CA ARG A 17 26.18 16.31 -37.84
C ARG A 17 25.14 17.45 -38.10
N ILE A 18 24.59 18.01 -37.00
CA ILE A 18 24.46 19.49 -36.67
C ILE A 18 23.43 20.33 -37.50
N PRO A 19 22.84 21.46 -37.00
CA PRO A 19 23.18 22.33 -35.85
C PRO A 19 22.08 22.62 -34.79
N PRO A 20 22.44 23.31 -33.67
CA PRO A 20 21.53 23.72 -32.59
C PRO A 20 21.02 25.17 -32.70
N SER A 21 19.99 25.51 -31.92
CA SER A 21 19.45 26.88 -31.83
C SER A 21 19.23 27.37 -30.38
N GLY A 22 20.05 28.34 -29.97
CA GLY A 22 19.60 29.52 -29.21
C GLY A 22 19.25 29.38 -27.72
N LEU A 23 20.24 29.52 -26.84
CA LEU A 23 20.04 30.12 -25.51
C LEU A 23 19.87 31.65 -25.68
N ALA A 24 18.75 32.20 -25.21
CA ALA A 24 18.54 33.65 -25.10
C ALA A 24 18.64 34.08 -23.63
N VAL A 25 19.78 34.65 -23.25
CA VAL A 25 19.94 35.36 -21.98
C VAL A 25 19.39 36.78 -22.15
N VAL A 26 18.41 37.16 -21.33
CA VAL A 26 17.99 38.55 -21.16
C VAL A 26 18.17 38.94 -19.70
N ASN A 27 19.02 39.94 -19.47
CA ASN A 27 19.28 40.52 -18.17
C ASN A 27 18.44 41.80 -18.02
N THR A 28 17.73 41.94 -16.92
CA THR A 28 17.17 43.23 -16.49
C THR A 28 17.28 43.35 -14.98
N GLN A 29 18.00 44.38 -14.51
CA GLN A 29 18.24 44.67 -13.09
C GLN A 29 17.26 45.72 -12.55
N ASN A 30 17.20 45.82 -11.21
CA ASN A 30 16.59 46.90 -10.40
C ASN A 30 15.05 46.89 -10.36
N LEU A 31 14.33 47.20 -9.26
CA LEU A 31 14.63 47.62 -7.87
C LEU A 31 13.73 46.76 -6.92
N GLY A 32 13.90 46.60 -5.61
CA GLY A 32 14.72 47.33 -4.63
C GLY A 32 13.91 48.18 -3.64
N VAL A 33 13.08 47.58 -2.76
CA VAL A 33 12.50 48.25 -1.56
C VAL A 33 12.41 47.30 -0.34
N ALA A 34 12.72 47.88 0.82
CA ALA A 34 12.76 47.39 2.20
C ALA A 34 11.85 46.24 2.66
N ALA A 35 12.44 45.34 3.46
CA ALA A 35 11.74 44.63 4.52
C ALA A 35 11.53 45.55 5.73
N SER A 36 10.36 45.44 6.38
CA SER A 36 10.09 46.05 7.69
C SER A 36 9.71 44.98 8.69
N VAL A 37 10.54 44.81 9.71
CA VAL A 37 10.23 43.99 10.89
C VAL A 37 9.37 44.80 11.85
N ILE A 38 8.21 44.26 12.22
CA ILE A 38 7.52 44.64 13.47
C ILE A 38 7.14 43.35 14.16
N GLY A 39 7.81 43.05 15.28
CA GLY A 39 7.42 41.97 16.18
C GLY A 39 6.58 42.53 17.32
N HIS A 40 5.55 41.79 17.73
CA HIS A 40 4.88 41.99 19.01
C HIS A 40 4.74 40.63 19.73
N PRO A 41 5.41 40.43 20.87
CA PRO A 41 5.15 39.29 21.74
C PRO A 41 3.97 39.60 22.65
N HIS A 42 3.07 38.64 22.85
CA HIS A 42 2.23 38.60 24.04
C HIS A 42 2.01 37.15 24.47
N HIS A 43 2.50 36.83 25.68
CA HIS A 43 2.03 35.66 26.43
C HIS A 43 0.64 35.95 27.02
N ALA A 44 -0.13 34.88 27.22
CA ALA A 44 -1.25 34.83 28.16
C ALA A 44 -1.34 33.41 28.72
N ASP A 45 -1.71 33.30 30.00
CA ASP A 45 -1.44 32.13 30.82
C ASP A 45 -2.56 31.08 30.88
N TRP A 46 -2.10 29.85 31.04
CA TRP A 46 -2.64 28.69 31.76
C TRP A 46 -3.89 28.83 32.66
N ALA A 47 -4.85 27.90 32.50
CA ALA A 47 -5.71 27.21 33.49
C ALA A 47 -7.10 26.89 32.87
N ASP A 48 -7.92 25.91 33.25
CA ASP A 48 -7.90 24.59 33.93
C ASP A 48 -9.41 24.15 33.94
N MET A 49 -9.76 22.93 34.33
CA MET A 49 -11.07 22.30 34.03
C MET A 49 -12.17 22.35 35.13
N ASN A 50 -13.39 21.98 34.70
CA ASN A 50 -14.47 21.28 35.47
C ASN A 50 -15.45 22.11 36.37
N PRO A 51 -16.62 21.59 36.81
CA PRO A 51 -17.71 20.90 36.06
C PRO A 51 -19.18 21.22 36.52
N ALA A 52 -20.17 20.67 35.77
CA ALA A 52 -21.55 20.29 36.19
C ALA A 52 -22.58 21.42 36.54
N SER A 53 -23.93 21.24 36.62
CA SER A 53 -24.85 20.08 36.56
C SER A 53 -26.35 20.45 36.35
N ARG A 54 -27.20 19.55 35.79
CA ARG A 54 -28.69 19.37 36.00
C ARG A 54 -29.65 20.52 35.56
N GLU A 55 -30.99 20.40 35.36
CA GLU A 55 -32.04 19.35 35.13
C GLU A 55 -33.32 20.08 34.58
N GLY A 56 -34.44 19.50 34.11
CA GLY A 56 -34.86 18.11 33.84
C GLY A 56 -36.40 17.92 33.74
N GLY A 57 -36.95 17.35 32.64
CA GLY A 57 -38.36 16.89 32.46
C GLY A 57 -39.29 17.72 31.52
N VAL A 58 -40.48 17.29 31.05
CA VAL A 58 -41.09 15.96 30.73
C VAL A 58 -42.56 16.14 30.20
N LEU A 59 -43.00 15.39 29.16
CA LEU A 59 -44.40 15.21 28.61
C LEU A 59 -45.15 16.46 28.06
N GLY A 60 -46.17 16.38 27.16
CA GLY A 60 -46.82 15.25 26.45
C GLY A 60 -47.89 15.68 25.40
N GLU A 61 -48.36 14.69 24.63
CA GLU A 61 -49.27 14.61 23.44
C GLU A 61 -50.56 15.50 23.30
N HIS A 62 -51.00 15.77 22.04
CA HIS A 62 -52.28 15.29 21.44
C HIS A 62 -52.56 15.78 19.98
N GLU A 63 -53.53 15.16 19.29
CA GLU A 63 -53.74 15.17 17.82
C GLU A 63 -54.99 15.95 17.31
N ASP A 64 -55.00 16.19 15.98
CA ASP A 64 -56.15 16.26 15.03
C ASP A 64 -57.15 17.46 14.97
N ILE A 65 -57.35 18.01 13.74
CA ILE A 65 -58.66 18.12 13.00
C ILE A 65 -58.55 18.86 11.62
N LYS A 66 -58.83 18.09 10.55
CA LYS A 66 -59.49 18.31 9.21
C LYS A 66 -59.86 19.72 8.61
N ARG A 67 -59.61 19.83 7.28
CA ARG A 67 -60.43 20.42 6.12
C ARG A 67 -60.04 21.73 5.36
N VAL A 68 -59.44 21.54 4.17
CA VAL A 68 -59.83 21.99 2.78
C VAL A 68 -60.30 23.44 2.42
N ALA A 69 -59.42 24.15 1.69
CA ALA A 69 -59.56 25.01 0.47
C ALA A 69 -60.48 26.28 0.36
N VAL A 70 -59.92 27.40 -0.18
CA VAL A 70 -60.09 27.98 -1.55
C VAL A 70 -59.32 29.34 -1.69
N LEU A 71 -59.14 29.84 -2.93
CA LEU A 71 -58.20 30.86 -3.43
C LEU A 71 -58.68 32.35 -3.48
N ARG A 72 -57.68 33.25 -3.60
CA ARG A 72 -57.62 34.60 -4.24
C ARG A 72 -58.16 35.85 -3.52
N GLU A 73 -57.29 36.87 -3.43
CA GLU A 73 -57.59 38.25 -3.86
C GLU A 73 -56.31 38.98 -4.34
N ARG A 74 -56.45 40.03 -5.16
CA ARG A 74 -55.41 40.96 -5.65
C ARG A 74 -55.96 42.39 -5.53
N VAL A 75 -55.12 43.37 -5.22
CA VAL A 75 -55.33 44.78 -5.61
C VAL A 75 -53.98 45.39 -6.02
N GLY A 76 -54.01 46.31 -6.98
CA GLY A 76 -52.92 47.21 -7.33
C GLY A 76 -53.50 48.46 -8.03
N ASP A 77 -52.73 49.54 -8.02
CA ASP A 77 -52.98 50.86 -8.61
C ASP A 77 -51.65 51.31 -9.27
N GLU A 78 -51.54 52.16 -10.30
CA GLU A 78 -52.48 52.94 -11.12
C GLU A 78 -51.84 53.13 -12.53
N ALA A 79 -52.55 53.69 -13.53
CA ALA A 79 -52.07 53.81 -14.92
C ALA A 79 -52.07 55.24 -15.47
N VAL A 80 -51.14 55.55 -16.38
CA VAL A 80 -51.15 56.75 -17.24
C VAL A 80 -50.79 56.37 -18.70
N LEU A 81 -51.41 57.04 -19.68
CA LEU A 81 -51.37 56.72 -21.11
C LEU A 81 -50.43 57.61 -21.94
N GLY A 82 -49.94 57.06 -23.06
CA GLY A 82 -49.36 57.78 -24.21
C GLY A 82 -48.08 57.10 -24.75
N GLY A 83 -47.88 56.85 -26.05
CA GLY A 83 -48.73 57.04 -27.24
C GLY A 83 -48.10 56.37 -28.50
N VAL A 84 -48.89 56.21 -29.56
CA VAL A 84 -48.59 55.69 -30.93
C VAL A 84 -47.30 56.32 -31.53
N SER A 85 -46.43 55.75 -32.39
CA SER A 85 -46.39 54.67 -33.44
C SER A 85 -44.91 54.22 -33.61
N GLY A 86 -44.44 53.16 -34.30
CA GLY A 86 -44.93 52.28 -35.39
C GLY A 86 -43.77 51.99 -36.38
N SER A 87 -43.78 50.84 -37.09
CA SER A 87 -42.67 50.29 -37.95
C SER A 87 -41.39 49.84 -37.20
N GLY A 88 -40.65 48.79 -37.60
CA GLY A 88 -40.90 47.78 -38.65
C GLY A 88 -39.76 46.74 -38.76
N GLU A 89 -40.07 45.59 -39.36
CA GLU A 89 -39.18 44.52 -39.89
C GLU A 89 -38.30 43.66 -38.92
N GLU A 90 -37.99 42.44 -39.38
CA GLU A 90 -37.31 41.35 -38.66
C GLU A 90 -35.84 41.16 -39.10
N ALA A 91 -35.06 40.51 -38.23
CA ALA A 91 -33.84 39.72 -38.51
C ALA A 91 -32.58 40.51 -38.99
N ALA A 92 -31.33 40.10 -38.70
CA ALA A 92 -30.78 38.91 -38.02
C ALA A 92 -29.41 39.22 -37.33
N ILE A 93 -29.00 38.39 -36.35
CA ILE A 93 -27.66 37.78 -36.12
C ILE A 93 -26.40 38.67 -36.44
N GLU A 94 -25.42 38.96 -35.57
CA GLU A 94 -24.70 38.10 -34.59
C GLU A 94 -23.94 38.93 -33.49
N ALA A 95 -23.39 38.22 -32.48
CA ALA A 95 -22.23 38.51 -31.59
C ALA A 95 -21.82 39.96 -31.21
N ASP A 96 -21.67 40.24 -29.89
CA ASP A 96 -20.40 40.01 -29.18
C ASP A 96 -20.53 40.11 -27.63
N SER A 97 -19.41 39.98 -26.91
CA SER A 97 -19.32 39.52 -25.51
C SER A 97 -19.29 40.60 -24.40
N ALA A 98 -19.57 40.13 -23.17
CA ALA A 98 -19.05 40.55 -21.84
C ALA A 98 -20.01 41.24 -20.84
N CYS A 99 -20.26 40.58 -19.69
CA CYS A 99 -19.79 41.04 -18.36
C CYS A 99 -20.13 40.06 -17.22
N PHE A 100 -19.32 40.08 -16.16
CA PHE A 100 -19.41 39.27 -14.94
C PHE A 100 -20.54 39.73 -14.00
N VAL A 101 -21.24 38.79 -13.34
CA VAL A 101 -21.38 38.70 -11.85
C VAL A 101 -21.78 37.25 -11.50
N VAL A 102 -21.12 36.61 -10.53
CA VAL A 102 -21.71 35.52 -9.73
C VAL A 102 -21.30 35.72 -8.27
N ASP A 103 -22.28 35.85 -7.38
CA ASP A 103 -22.07 35.98 -5.94
C ASP A 103 -21.56 34.68 -5.32
N LEU A 104 -20.53 34.78 -4.46
CA LEU A 104 -20.06 33.69 -3.63
C LEU A 104 -20.82 33.68 -2.31
N ILE A 105 -21.71 32.70 -2.14
CA ILE A 105 -22.38 32.46 -0.85
C ILE A 105 -21.39 31.78 0.09
N LEU A 106 -21.00 32.49 1.15
CA LEU A 106 -20.20 31.97 2.26
C LEU A 106 -21.11 31.29 3.30
N ILE A 107 -20.83 30.02 3.64
CA ILE A 107 -21.31 29.37 4.87
C ILE A 107 -20.09 28.83 5.62
N SER A 108 -20.08 29.04 6.94
CA SER A 108 -18.91 28.86 7.80
C SER A 108 -18.87 27.52 8.54
N ALA A 109 -17.67 26.94 8.56
CA ALA A 109 -17.08 26.10 9.61
C ALA A 109 -17.68 24.70 9.93
N ALA A 110 -16.84 23.69 9.69
CA ALA A 110 -16.42 22.75 10.73
C ALA A 110 -14.92 22.46 10.55
N THR A 111 -14.15 22.40 11.64
CA THR A 111 -12.69 22.21 11.63
C THR A 111 -12.29 20.75 11.45
N GLY A 112 -11.40 20.48 10.50
CA GLY A 112 -10.76 19.18 10.31
C GLY A 112 -9.36 19.40 9.73
N ASP A 113 -8.37 19.44 10.61
CA ASP A 113 -6.96 19.65 10.29
C ASP A 113 -6.33 18.31 9.86
N PHE A 114 -5.81 18.25 8.63
CA PHE A 114 -5.12 17.12 8.01
C PHE A 114 -4.14 17.65 6.94
N ASP A 115 -3.16 18.43 7.37
CA ASP A 115 -2.02 18.81 6.53
C ASP A 115 -1.03 17.63 6.42
N ASP A 116 -1.28 16.71 5.47
CA ASP A 116 -0.30 15.71 4.98
C ASP A 116 0.66 16.37 3.96
N ASP A 117 1.47 17.33 4.41
CA ASP A 117 2.48 17.99 3.56
C ASP A 117 3.75 17.11 3.40
N ILE A 118 3.93 16.54 2.21
CA ILE A 118 5.21 15.94 1.80
C ILE A 118 6.14 17.05 1.31
N ASP A 119 6.84 17.67 2.25
CA ASP A 119 7.80 18.73 1.97
C ASP A 119 9.16 18.17 1.49
N GLY A 120 9.48 18.46 0.23
CA GLY A 120 10.71 18.00 -0.42
C GLY A 120 11.93 18.84 -0.06
N PHE A 121 12.70 18.44 0.95
CA PHE A 121 13.95 19.10 1.30
C PHE A 121 15.06 18.89 0.26
N HIS A 122 15.23 19.86 -0.65
CA HIS A 122 16.40 19.98 -1.51
C HIS A 122 17.66 20.36 -0.72
N LEU A 123 18.45 19.36 -0.30
CA LEU A 123 19.81 19.60 0.17
C LEU A 123 20.78 19.70 -1.03
N VAL A 124 21.19 20.93 -1.36
CA VAL A 124 22.27 21.16 -2.33
C VAL A 124 23.60 20.75 -1.70
N ILE A 125 24.10 19.56 -2.05
CA ILE A 125 25.44 19.12 -1.68
C ILE A 125 26.47 19.86 -2.53
N LEU A 126 27.18 20.82 -1.93
CA LEU A 126 28.37 21.41 -2.53
C LEU A 126 29.52 20.37 -2.53
N PRO A 127 30.33 20.28 -3.60
CA PRO A 127 31.39 19.29 -3.69
C PRO A 127 32.56 19.65 -2.76
N GLY A 128 32.75 18.86 -1.69
CA GLY A 128 33.94 18.96 -0.84
C GLY A 128 33.70 18.81 0.66
N SER A 129 33.28 17.64 1.11
CA SER A 129 33.42 17.24 2.52
C SER A 129 33.73 15.74 2.64
N MET A 130 34.66 15.41 3.54
CA MET A 130 35.21 14.06 3.73
C MET A 130 34.18 13.12 4.39
N PRO A 131 34.30 11.78 4.22
CA PRO A 131 33.36 10.83 4.83
C PRO A 131 33.39 10.91 6.36
N PHE A 132 32.27 11.28 6.95
CA PHE A 132 32.09 11.32 8.40
C PHE A 132 31.94 9.90 8.92
N ARG A 133 33.06 9.23 9.23
CA ARG A 133 33.08 7.88 9.81
C ARG A 133 32.69 7.90 11.30
N GLY A 134 31.45 8.34 11.56
CA GLY A 134 30.84 8.27 12.88
C GLY A 134 30.63 6.81 13.28
N LYS A 135 31.05 6.44 14.50
CA LYS A 135 30.67 5.16 15.08
C LYS A 135 29.17 5.17 15.34
N THR A 136 28.42 4.43 14.54
CA THR A 136 27.05 4.01 14.80
C THR A 136 27.05 3.14 16.06
N CYS A 137 26.67 3.71 17.19
CA CYS A 137 26.30 2.90 18.36
C CYS A 137 25.03 2.12 18.04
N SER A 138 24.98 0.84 18.42
CA SER A 138 23.76 0.05 18.30
C SER A 138 22.65 0.74 19.08
N ALA A 139 21.62 1.19 18.36
CA ALA A 139 20.49 1.93 18.92
C ALA A 139 19.23 1.11 18.71
N THR A 140 18.76 0.52 19.81
CA THR A 140 17.43 -0.06 19.92
C THR A 140 16.44 1.06 20.19
N VAL A 141 15.51 1.27 19.27
CA VAL A 141 14.41 2.23 19.40
C VAL A 141 13.12 1.43 19.56
N ARG A 142 12.37 1.69 20.63
CA ARG A 142 11.02 1.14 20.82
C ARG A 142 10.03 2.13 20.17
N ASP A 143 9.50 1.78 19.01
CA ASP A 143 8.65 2.66 18.20
C ASP A 143 7.19 2.63 18.70
N SER A 144 6.78 1.52 19.31
CA SER A 144 5.50 1.34 20.00
C SER A 144 5.66 0.30 21.12
N PRO A 145 4.64 0.00 21.95
CA PRO A 145 4.81 -0.93 23.08
C PRO A 145 5.43 -2.28 22.71
N THR A 146 5.14 -2.82 21.52
CA THR A 146 5.65 -4.12 21.02
C THR A 146 6.71 -3.99 19.92
N VAL A 147 6.64 -2.94 19.09
CA VAL A 147 7.50 -2.79 17.91
C VAL A 147 8.84 -2.18 18.27
N THR A 148 9.91 -2.82 17.84
CA THR A 148 11.29 -2.39 18.05
C THR A 148 12.08 -2.30 16.75
N THR A 149 12.59 -1.11 16.44
CA THR A 149 13.62 -0.88 15.42
C THR A 149 15.01 -1.05 16.02
N ARG A 150 15.79 -1.97 15.48
CA ARG A 150 17.21 -2.14 15.80
C ARG A 150 18.06 -1.58 14.66
N LYS A 151 18.74 -0.46 14.90
CA LYS A 151 19.68 0.12 13.92
C LYS A 151 20.98 -0.68 13.90
N LEU A 152 21.47 -0.92 12.69
CA LEU A 152 22.73 -1.62 12.45
C LEU A 152 23.94 -0.70 12.69
N THR A 153 25.07 -1.33 12.96
CA THR A 153 26.34 -0.65 13.24
C THR A 153 27.36 -0.85 12.13
N SER A 154 27.28 -1.97 11.40
CA SER A 154 28.17 -2.31 10.29
C SER A 154 27.82 -1.59 8.97
N THR A 155 26.56 -1.18 8.78
CA THR A 155 26.05 -0.58 7.54
C THR A 155 24.83 0.33 7.81
N ASP A 156 24.43 1.18 6.86
CA ASP A 156 23.13 1.87 6.94
C ASP A 156 22.01 0.85 6.71
N GLY A 157 21.32 0.52 7.79
CA GLY A 157 20.23 -0.42 7.77
C GLY A 157 19.63 -0.63 9.15
N PHE A 158 18.58 -1.44 9.18
CA PHE A 158 17.83 -1.71 10.39
C PHE A 158 17.09 -3.05 10.31
N VAL A 159 16.70 -3.57 11.47
CA VAL A 159 15.79 -4.72 11.63
C VAL A 159 14.60 -4.25 12.45
N ILE A 160 13.39 -4.39 11.91
CA ILE A 160 12.14 -4.24 12.64
C ILE A 160 11.74 -5.59 13.21
N ILE A 161 11.35 -5.62 14.49
CA ILE A 161 10.72 -6.74 15.17
C ILE A 161 9.38 -6.23 15.70
N ASP A 162 8.28 -6.89 15.35
CA ASP A 162 6.92 -6.40 15.61
C ASP A 162 6.40 -6.71 17.04
N LEU A 163 6.89 -7.81 17.63
CA LEU A 163 6.71 -8.24 19.01
C LEU A 163 8.10 -8.54 19.61
N ASP A 164 8.66 -7.62 20.39
CA ASP A 164 10.03 -7.70 20.90
C ASP A 164 10.26 -8.76 21.99
N ASP A 165 9.19 -9.25 22.61
CA ASP A 165 9.17 -10.31 23.62
C ASP A 165 8.95 -11.72 23.06
N ALA A 166 8.70 -11.85 21.75
CA ALA A 166 8.48 -13.15 21.11
C ALA A 166 9.75 -14.03 21.14
N PRO A 167 9.61 -15.36 21.25
CA PRO A 167 10.76 -16.27 21.29
C PRO A 167 11.55 -16.31 19.98
N MET A 168 10.95 -15.82 18.89
CA MET A 168 11.49 -15.85 17.54
C MET A 168 10.82 -14.77 16.68
N ALA A 169 11.58 -14.15 15.79
CA ALA A 169 11.09 -13.19 14.81
C ALA A 169 11.48 -13.61 13.38
N ILE A 170 10.52 -13.68 12.46
CA ILE A 170 10.72 -14.18 11.09
C ILE A 170 10.22 -13.19 10.04
N GLY A 171 10.97 -13.05 8.95
CA GLY A 171 10.47 -12.39 7.75
C GLY A 171 11.52 -12.25 6.67
N ILE A 172 11.71 -11.04 6.15
CA ILE A 172 12.60 -10.77 5.00
C ILE A 172 13.56 -9.61 5.22
N VAL A 173 14.69 -9.62 4.51
CA VAL A 173 15.56 -8.45 4.30
C VAL A 173 15.42 -7.93 2.86
N ARG A 174 15.42 -6.61 2.67
CA ARG A 174 15.41 -5.95 1.35
C ARG A 174 16.59 -4.99 1.22
N SER A 175 17.03 -4.72 -0.01
CA SER A 175 18.05 -3.68 -0.25
C SER A 175 17.70 -2.76 -1.43
N ALA A 176 17.73 -1.46 -1.15
CA ALA A 176 17.51 -0.36 -2.08
C ALA A 176 18.36 0.86 -1.65
N PRO A 177 18.48 1.91 -2.47
CA PRO A 177 19.14 3.15 -2.06
C PRO A 177 18.50 3.79 -0.81
N LYS A 178 17.18 3.63 -0.66
CA LYS A 178 16.47 3.92 0.59
C LYS A 178 15.28 2.98 0.79
N VAL A 179 15.16 2.44 1.99
CA VAL A 179 13.97 1.79 2.53
C VAL A 179 13.57 2.55 3.79
N LEU A 180 12.26 2.78 3.97
CA LEU A 180 11.71 3.47 5.13
C LEU A 180 11.30 2.48 6.23
N VAL A 181 11.37 2.93 7.48
CA VAL A 181 10.98 2.14 8.67
C VAL A 181 9.52 1.73 8.58
N ASP A 182 8.60 2.66 8.33
CA ASP A 182 7.15 2.40 8.32
C ASP A 182 6.76 1.29 7.32
N GLY A 183 7.28 1.36 6.10
CA GLY A 183 7.07 0.36 5.05
C GLY A 183 7.81 -0.97 5.28
N ALA A 184 8.61 -1.08 6.34
CA ALA A 184 9.13 -2.35 6.87
C ALA A 184 8.31 -2.81 8.08
N THR A 185 7.85 -1.90 8.94
CA THR A 185 6.91 -2.18 10.04
C THR A 185 5.62 -2.81 9.54
N TRP A 186 5.05 -2.34 8.43
CA TRP A 186 3.87 -2.99 7.83
C TRP A 186 4.15 -4.43 7.37
N LEU A 187 5.35 -4.71 6.84
CA LEU A 187 5.73 -6.07 6.44
C LEU A 187 5.94 -6.98 7.64
N ALA A 188 6.58 -6.47 8.70
CA ALA A 188 6.69 -7.18 9.96
C ALA A 188 5.29 -7.47 10.55
N ARG A 189 4.36 -6.50 10.50
CA ARG A 189 2.96 -6.70 10.93
C ARG A 189 2.25 -7.81 10.15
N SER A 190 2.38 -7.85 8.82
CA SER A 190 1.78 -8.89 7.97
C SER A 190 2.37 -10.28 8.28
N GLU A 191 3.69 -10.39 8.53
CA GLU A 191 4.30 -11.64 9.01
C GLU A 191 3.77 -12.06 10.40
N THR A 192 3.65 -11.15 11.37
CA THR A 192 3.06 -11.46 12.70
C THR A 192 1.66 -12.05 12.57
N TYR A 193 0.81 -11.42 11.75
CA TYR A 193 -0.56 -11.87 11.54
C TYR A 193 -0.62 -13.20 10.78
N ARG A 194 0.31 -13.46 9.84
CA ARG A 194 0.48 -14.79 9.22
C ARG A 194 0.72 -15.85 10.30
N TYR A 195 1.77 -15.69 11.10
CA TYR A 195 2.12 -16.71 12.09
C TYR A 195 1.04 -16.89 13.15
N ALA A 196 0.43 -15.80 13.62
CA ALA A 196 -0.67 -15.85 14.58
C ALA A 196 -1.92 -16.56 14.03
N PHE A 197 -2.33 -16.27 12.79
CA PHE A 197 -3.47 -16.95 12.14
C PHE A 197 -3.26 -18.48 12.09
N PHE A 198 -2.04 -18.94 11.80
CA PHE A 198 -1.67 -20.36 11.78
C PHE A 198 -1.19 -20.89 13.15
N GLY A 199 -1.54 -20.23 14.26
CA GLY A 199 -1.34 -20.73 15.63
C GLY A 199 0.10 -20.80 16.12
N ARG A 200 1.00 -19.93 15.60
CA ARG A 200 2.44 -19.95 15.90
C ARG A 200 2.86 -18.74 16.72
N LYS A 201 3.62 -18.99 17.79
CA LYS A 201 4.19 -17.96 18.67
C LYS A 201 5.45 -17.35 18.08
N VAL A 202 5.28 -16.57 17.01
CA VAL A 202 6.36 -15.97 16.22
C VAL A 202 6.02 -14.51 15.93
N SER A 203 6.98 -13.60 16.16
CA SER A 203 6.91 -12.23 15.68
C SER A 203 7.19 -12.18 14.19
N GLY A 204 6.57 -11.26 13.48
CA GLY A 204 7.08 -10.84 12.19
C GLY A 204 8.32 -9.96 12.33
N ALA A 205 9.18 -10.01 11.31
CA ALA A 205 10.37 -9.17 11.18
C ALA A 205 10.51 -8.59 9.76
N SER A 206 11.10 -7.41 9.64
CA SER A 206 11.50 -6.88 8.33
C SER A 206 12.77 -6.07 8.46
N ALA A 207 13.77 -6.38 7.65
CA ALA A 207 15.03 -5.66 7.64
C ALA A 207 15.28 -4.93 6.32
N ALA A 208 16.15 -3.93 6.41
CA ALA A 208 16.60 -3.15 5.27
C ALA A 208 18.11 -2.91 5.30
N VAL A 209 18.72 -2.98 4.12
CA VAL A 209 20.08 -2.49 3.86
C VAL A 209 19.99 -1.35 2.85
N ASN A 210 20.20 -0.12 3.33
CA ASN A 210 20.21 1.10 2.53
C ASN A 210 21.60 1.24 1.89
N ALA A 211 21.67 1.04 0.57
CA ALA A 211 22.93 1.19 -0.15
C ALA A 211 22.71 1.63 -1.61
N PRO A 212 23.56 2.53 -2.14
CA PRO A 212 23.64 2.75 -3.58
C PRO A 212 24.11 1.46 -4.29
N VAL A 213 23.89 1.41 -5.61
CA VAL A 213 24.04 0.16 -6.39
C VAL A 213 25.46 -0.39 -6.35
N ASP A 214 26.46 0.48 -6.33
CA ASP A 214 27.90 0.18 -6.28
C ASP A 214 28.37 -0.35 -4.91
N ALA A 215 27.84 0.19 -3.81
CA ALA A 215 28.19 -0.26 -2.45
C ALA A 215 27.33 -1.43 -1.94
N LYS A 216 26.30 -1.84 -2.67
CA LYS A 216 25.27 -2.79 -2.21
C LYS A 216 25.84 -4.13 -1.72
N ALA A 217 26.75 -4.74 -2.46
CA ALA A 217 27.28 -6.07 -2.11
C ALA A 217 28.09 -6.05 -0.80
N GLU A 218 28.92 -5.02 -0.59
CA GLU A 218 29.67 -4.82 0.65
C GLU A 218 28.74 -4.55 1.84
N ALA A 219 27.69 -3.74 1.62
CA ALA A 219 26.69 -3.44 2.64
C ALA A 219 25.88 -4.68 3.05
N ILE A 220 25.51 -5.55 2.11
CA ILE A 220 24.80 -6.81 2.40
C ILE A 220 25.71 -7.83 3.10
N SER A 221 26.98 -7.93 2.70
CA SER A 221 27.97 -8.78 3.40
C SER A 221 28.21 -8.33 4.85
N SER A 222 28.30 -7.02 5.07
CA SER A 222 28.40 -6.41 6.41
C SER A 222 27.15 -6.71 7.26
N PHE A 223 25.96 -6.51 6.67
CA PHE A 223 24.68 -6.88 7.27
C PHE A 223 24.62 -8.35 7.70
N ALA A 224 24.98 -9.27 6.81
CA ALA A 224 24.93 -10.71 7.10
C ALA A 224 25.91 -11.12 8.20
N THR A 225 27.04 -10.41 8.31
CA THR A 225 28.03 -10.60 9.39
C THR A 225 27.49 -10.13 10.74
N GLU A 226 26.90 -8.93 10.82
CA GLU A 226 26.30 -8.39 12.05
C GLU A 226 25.05 -9.18 12.49
N LEU A 227 24.22 -9.65 11.53
CA LEU A 227 23.07 -10.50 11.82
C LEU A 227 23.46 -11.90 12.33
N ALA A 228 24.72 -12.32 12.15
CA ALA A 228 25.26 -13.56 12.71
C ALA A 228 25.75 -13.40 14.17
N GLU A 229 25.62 -12.24 14.79
CA GLU A 229 25.92 -12.03 16.21
C GLU A 229 24.81 -12.57 17.13
N ASP A 230 25.18 -12.96 18.36
CA ASP A 230 24.23 -13.46 19.38
C ASP A 230 23.11 -12.45 19.70
N SER A 231 23.38 -11.15 19.49
CA SER A 231 22.37 -10.11 19.68
C SER A 231 21.16 -10.32 18.76
N PHE A 232 21.30 -10.97 17.61
CA PHE A 232 20.22 -11.26 16.65
C PHE A 232 19.81 -12.74 16.61
N ALA A 233 20.19 -13.55 17.60
CA ALA A 233 19.99 -15.00 17.60
C ALA A 233 18.53 -15.49 17.41
N THR A 234 17.54 -14.65 17.71
CA THR A 234 16.10 -14.95 17.53
C THR A 234 15.53 -14.46 16.20
N VAL A 235 16.32 -13.80 15.34
CA VAL A 235 15.87 -13.16 14.10
C VAL A 235 16.26 -13.99 12.88
N HIS A 236 15.27 -14.44 12.11
CA HIS A 236 15.48 -15.31 10.95
C HIS A 236 14.88 -14.67 9.68
N LEU A 237 15.75 -14.27 8.75
CA LEU A 237 15.35 -13.49 7.57
C LEU A 237 15.64 -14.27 6.28
N ALA A 238 14.65 -14.31 5.40
CA ALA A 238 14.82 -14.77 4.03
C ALA A 238 15.19 -13.59 3.11
N ALA A 239 15.79 -13.89 1.95
CA ALA A 239 16.07 -12.90 0.93
C ALA A 239 14.75 -12.30 0.38
N GLY A 240 14.71 -10.97 0.30
CA GLY A 240 13.67 -10.20 -0.37
C GLY A 240 14.25 -9.33 -1.49
N ARG A 241 13.45 -8.41 -2.03
CA ARG A 241 13.83 -7.59 -3.18
C ARG A 241 15.19 -6.89 -2.97
N GLY A 242 16.14 -7.18 -3.86
CA GLY A 242 17.48 -6.59 -3.87
C GLY A 242 18.54 -7.31 -3.02
N VAL A 243 18.24 -8.48 -2.45
CA VAL A 243 19.16 -9.37 -1.75
C VAL A 243 19.04 -10.77 -2.38
N SER A 244 20.14 -11.51 -2.54
CA SER A 244 20.10 -12.90 -3.02
C SER A 244 20.00 -13.90 -1.86
N ALA A 245 19.62 -15.15 -2.14
CA ALA A 245 19.65 -16.20 -1.12
C ALA A 245 21.10 -16.55 -0.69
N ASP A 246 22.04 -16.49 -1.64
CA ASP A 246 23.45 -16.82 -1.41
C ASP A 246 24.12 -15.82 -0.45
N ASP A 247 23.74 -14.53 -0.51
CA ASP A 247 24.19 -13.49 0.42
C ASP A 247 23.88 -13.83 1.89
N LEU A 248 22.85 -14.65 2.14
CA LEU A 248 22.38 -15.04 3.47
C LEU A 248 22.72 -16.50 3.83
N ALA A 249 23.42 -17.23 2.95
CA ALA A 249 23.67 -18.67 3.12
C ALA A 249 24.38 -19.01 4.44
N GLY A 250 25.26 -18.14 4.95
CA GLY A 250 25.93 -18.33 6.25
C GLY A 250 24.98 -18.38 7.45
N LEU A 251 23.82 -17.71 7.36
CA LEU A 251 22.80 -17.66 8.41
C LEU A 251 21.89 -18.89 8.40
N ARG A 252 21.79 -19.58 7.25
CA ARG A 252 20.90 -20.72 7.00
C ARG A 252 21.04 -21.83 8.05
N SER A 253 22.26 -22.04 8.56
CA SER A 253 22.58 -23.06 9.58
C SER A 253 21.94 -22.84 10.95
N ARG A 254 21.50 -21.60 11.25
CA ARG A 254 20.82 -21.22 12.49
C ARG A 254 19.31 -21.05 12.31
N ASP A 255 18.81 -21.22 11.09
CA ASP A 255 17.42 -20.97 10.76
C ASP A 255 16.56 -22.20 11.06
N PRO A 256 15.49 -22.09 11.87
CA PRO A 256 14.66 -23.23 12.25
C PRO A 256 13.75 -23.73 11.11
N ARG A 257 13.70 -23.03 9.97
CA ARG A 257 12.90 -23.43 8.80
C ARG A 257 13.59 -24.58 8.04
N PRO A 258 12.94 -25.76 7.92
CA PRO A 258 13.49 -26.94 7.25
C PRO A 258 13.68 -26.71 5.76
N GLU A 259 14.53 -27.49 5.10
CA GLU A 259 14.95 -27.21 3.71
C GLU A 259 13.79 -27.14 2.70
N ALA A 260 12.76 -27.98 2.86
CA ALA A 260 11.56 -27.95 2.03
C ALA A 260 10.86 -26.57 2.01
N TRP A 261 10.91 -25.81 3.12
CA TRP A 261 10.37 -24.45 3.19
C TRP A 261 11.03 -23.50 2.17
N TRP A 262 12.27 -23.79 1.77
CA TRP A 262 13.09 -22.94 0.90
C TRP A 262 13.09 -23.45 -0.54
N SER A 263 13.36 -24.75 -0.73
CA SER A 263 13.39 -25.37 -2.05
C SER A 263 12.03 -25.38 -2.75
N GLU A 264 10.93 -25.48 -1.98
CA GLU A 264 9.58 -25.60 -2.52
C GLU A 264 8.72 -24.34 -2.29
N ARG A 265 9.29 -23.28 -1.66
CA ARG A 265 8.57 -22.08 -1.18
C ARG A 265 7.59 -21.51 -2.22
N ASN A 266 8.06 -21.32 -3.44
CA ASN A 266 7.33 -20.68 -4.52
C ASN A 266 6.19 -21.58 -5.04
N ALA A 267 6.46 -22.88 -5.19
CA ALA A 267 5.45 -23.84 -5.64
C ALA A 267 4.32 -24.01 -4.62
N LEU A 268 4.68 -24.14 -3.33
CA LEU A 268 3.72 -24.22 -2.24
C LEU A 268 2.90 -22.93 -2.07
N THR A 269 3.55 -21.76 -2.23
CA THR A 269 2.86 -20.46 -2.19
C THR A 269 1.90 -20.30 -3.37
N ALA A 270 2.30 -20.68 -4.59
CA ALA A 270 1.42 -20.67 -5.76
C ALA A 270 0.23 -21.62 -5.62
N ALA A 271 0.44 -22.83 -5.09
CA ALA A 271 -0.64 -23.76 -4.77
C ALA A 271 -1.64 -23.17 -3.75
N GLY A 272 -1.13 -22.50 -2.71
CA GLY A 272 -1.95 -21.78 -1.74
C GLY A 272 -2.80 -20.66 -2.35
N ILE A 273 -2.22 -19.84 -3.23
CA ILE A 273 -2.91 -18.74 -3.94
C ILE A 273 -4.06 -19.28 -4.81
N VAL A 274 -3.82 -20.36 -5.57
CA VAL A 274 -4.85 -20.98 -6.42
C VAL A 274 -5.95 -21.63 -5.57
N ALA A 275 -5.58 -22.32 -4.50
CA ALA A 275 -6.56 -22.92 -3.58
C ALA A 275 -7.41 -21.87 -2.84
N ALA A 276 -6.84 -20.71 -2.53
CA ALA A 276 -7.59 -19.58 -1.97
C ALA A 276 -8.68 -19.08 -2.93
N ALA A 277 -8.32 -18.92 -4.21
CA ALA A 277 -9.26 -18.52 -5.26
C ALA A 277 -10.36 -19.56 -5.48
N ASP A 278 -9.99 -20.85 -5.56
CA ASP A 278 -10.91 -21.97 -5.73
C ASP A 278 -11.89 -22.06 -4.56
N ARG A 279 -11.39 -21.98 -3.32
CA ARG A 279 -12.24 -22.06 -2.13
C ARG A 279 -13.20 -20.89 -1.99
N ALA A 280 -12.76 -19.69 -2.36
CA ALA A 280 -13.56 -18.47 -2.27
C ALA A 280 -14.73 -18.46 -3.28
N LEU A 281 -14.55 -19.10 -4.44
CA LEU A 281 -15.58 -19.12 -5.50
C LEU A 281 -16.33 -20.45 -5.64
N GLY A 282 -15.91 -21.51 -4.94
CA GLY A 282 -16.49 -22.85 -5.07
C GLY A 282 -16.10 -23.50 -6.41
N GLY A 283 -14.80 -23.54 -6.71
CA GLY A 283 -14.25 -24.06 -7.95
C GLY A 283 -13.67 -22.97 -8.87
N LEU A 284 -12.76 -23.34 -9.77
CA LEU A 284 -12.18 -22.45 -10.80
C LEU A 284 -12.60 -22.73 -12.25
N SER A 285 -13.21 -23.89 -12.52
CA SER A 285 -13.63 -24.28 -13.87
C SER A 285 -14.48 -23.22 -14.57
N GLY A 286 -14.05 -22.82 -15.77
CA GLY A 286 -14.72 -21.85 -16.64
C GLY A 286 -14.53 -20.38 -16.26
N ARG A 287 -13.86 -20.07 -15.14
CA ARG A 287 -13.69 -18.69 -14.67
C ARG A 287 -12.50 -17.99 -15.32
N THR A 288 -12.53 -16.66 -15.36
CA THR A 288 -11.41 -15.85 -15.90
C THR A 288 -10.51 -15.30 -14.80
N VAL A 289 -9.19 -15.30 -15.04
CA VAL A 289 -8.18 -14.77 -14.12
C VAL A 289 -7.14 -13.92 -14.85
N ALA A 290 -6.78 -12.77 -14.29
CA ALA A 290 -5.58 -12.00 -14.66
C ALA A 290 -4.56 -12.07 -13.52
N ILE A 291 -3.28 -12.10 -13.86
CA ILE A 291 -2.18 -12.35 -12.90
C ILE A 291 -1.17 -11.21 -12.96
N GLU A 292 -1.22 -10.33 -11.95
CA GLU A 292 -0.20 -9.32 -11.68
C GLU A 292 0.83 -9.90 -10.69
N THR A 293 1.98 -10.28 -11.24
CA THR A 293 3.18 -10.71 -10.50
C THR A 293 4.44 -10.37 -11.30
N PHE A 294 5.51 -9.89 -10.64
CA PHE A 294 6.79 -9.56 -11.26
C PHE A 294 7.93 -10.53 -10.88
N ASP A 295 7.61 -11.80 -10.58
CA ASP A 295 8.58 -12.78 -10.07
C ASP A 295 8.44 -14.18 -10.69
N ALA A 296 9.27 -15.10 -10.20
CA ALA A 296 9.38 -16.46 -10.69
C ALA A 296 8.12 -17.34 -10.44
N MET A 297 7.09 -16.85 -9.73
CA MET A 297 5.85 -17.59 -9.51
C MET A 297 4.85 -17.46 -10.68
N THR A 298 5.02 -16.49 -11.59
CA THR A 298 4.03 -16.21 -12.65
C THR A 298 3.71 -17.45 -13.50
N SER A 299 4.72 -18.19 -13.97
CA SER A 299 4.50 -19.42 -14.76
C SER A 299 3.76 -20.50 -13.97
N SER A 300 4.16 -20.76 -12.72
CA SER A 300 3.51 -21.74 -11.86
C SER A 300 2.05 -21.38 -11.55
N LEU A 301 1.76 -20.09 -11.32
CA LEU A 301 0.38 -19.62 -11.16
C LEU A 301 -0.44 -19.85 -12.44
N VAL A 302 0.09 -19.48 -13.60
CA VAL A 302 -0.56 -19.69 -14.91
C VAL A 302 -0.88 -21.18 -15.15
N GLU A 303 0.08 -22.06 -14.87
CA GLU A 303 -0.09 -23.52 -15.00
C GLU A 303 -1.14 -24.07 -14.04
N LEU A 304 -1.09 -23.68 -12.76
CA LEU A 304 -2.03 -24.17 -11.74
C LEU A 304 -3.47 -23.65 -11.97
N PHE A 305 -3.65 -22.39 -12.36
CA PHE A 305 -4.98 -21.86 -12.71
C PHE A 305 -5.55 -22.58 -13.95
N ARG A 306 -4.74 -22.82 -14.99
CA ARG A 306 -5.16 -23.59 -16.17
C ARG A 306 -5.50 -25.05 -15.80
N ALA A 307 -4.71 -25.68 -14.93
CA ALA A 307 -4.97 -27.04 -14.44
C ALA A 307 -6.28 -27.13 -13.61
N ALA A 308 -6.64 -26.08 -12.87
CA ALA A 308 -7.91 -25.96 -12.16
C ALA A 308 -9.10 -25.57 -13.07
N GLY A 309 -8.87 -25.42 -14.37
CA GLY A 309 -9.90 -25.14 -15.38
C GLY A 309 -10.25 -23.65 -15.57
N ALA A 310 -9.46 -22.73 -15.02
CA ALA A 310 -9.62 -21.30 -15.28
C ALA A 310 -8.97 -20.88 -16.60
N THR A 311 -9.55 -19.86 -17.24
CA THR A 311 -8.96 -19.17 -18.39
C THR A 311 -8.10 -18.02 -17.90
N VAL A 312 -6.78 -18.17 -18.04
CA VAL A 312 -5.84 -17.07 -17.79
C VAL A 312 -5.92 -16.07 -18.94
N VAL A 313 -6.23 -14.82 -18.62
CA VAL A 313 -6.25 -13.68 -19.53
C VAL A 313 -4.93 -12.92 -19.37
N GLU A 314 -4.28 -12.63 -20.50
CA GLU A 314 -3.00 -11.93 -20.58
C GLU A 314 -3.22 -10.61 -21.36
N PRO A 315 -3.55 -9.49 -20.69
CA PRO A 315 -3.74 -8.20 -21.36
C PRO A 315 -2.44 -7.65 -21.96
N ASP A 316 -2.56 -6.89 -23.04
CA ASP A 316 -1.43 -6.16 -23.60
C ASP A 316 -1.02 -5.00 -22.68
N VAL A 317 0.22 -5.05 -22.18
CA VAL A 317 0.82 -4.06 -21.27
C VAL A 317 1.75 -3.07 -21.99
N SER A 318 1.82 -3.10 -23.32
CA SER A 318 2.70 -2.23 -24.11
C SER A 318 2.32 -0.74 -24.04
N GLU A 319 1.03 -0.43 -23.95
CA GLU A 319 0.50 0.94 -23.82
C GLU A 319 0.09 1.32 -22.38
N ASP A 320 -0.45 0.38 -21.59
CA ASP A 320 -0.75 0.56 -20.16
C ASP A 320 -0.09 -0.54 -19.34
N ALA A 321 0.96 -0.19 -18.60
CA ALA A 321 1.64 -1.11 -17.67
C ALA A 321 0.71 -1.66 -16.57
N ASN A 322 -0.46 -1.05 -16.35
CA ASN A 322 -1.48 -1.50 -15.40
C ASN A 322 -2.64 -2.26 -16.07
N ALA A 323 -2.57 -2.58 -17.37
CA ALA A 323 -3.67 -3.23 -18.10
C ALA A 323 -4.14 -4.54 -17.43
N VAL A 324 -3.24 -5.25 -16.74
CA VAL A 324 -3.53 -6.44 -15.93
C VAL A 324 -4.49 -6.14 -14.77
N LEU A 325 -4.34 -5.00 -14.09
CA LEU A 325 -5.23 -4.55 -13.00
C LEU A 325 -6.61 -4.15 -13.52
N HIS A 326 -6.68 -3.67 -14.77
CA HIS A 326 -7.89 -3.18 -15.43
C HIS A 326 -8.62 -4.25 -16.27
N ALA A 327 -8.11 -5.49 -16.23
CA ALA A 327 -8.63 -6.63 -16.98
C ALA A 327 -10.08 -6.94 -16.60
N ASP A 328 -10.89 -7.32 -17.60
CA ASP A 328 -12.28 -7.75 -17.40
C ASP A 328 -12.29 -9.25 -17.09
N VAL A 329 -12.05 -9.57 -15.82
CA VAL A 329 -11.89 -10.93 -15.29
C VAL A 329 -12.65 -11.12 -13.99
N GLU A 330 -12.99 -12.34 -13.61
CA GLU A 330 -13.58 -12.61 -12.30
C GLU A 330 -12.56 -12.48 -11.16
N ILE A 331 -11.33 -12.97 -11.41
CA ILE A 331 -10.25 -13.08 -10.43
C ILE A 331 -9.07 -12.18 -10.86
N LEU A 332 -8.62 -11.30 -9.97
CA LEU A 332 -7.35 -10.60 -10.11
C LEU A 332 -6.38 -11.12 -9.04
N VAL A 333 -5.32 -11.79 -9.48
CA VAL A 333 -4.16 -12.06 -8.62
C VAL A 333 -3.26 -10.83 -8.66
N ALA A 334 -2.88 -10.28 -7.51
CA ALA A 334 -2.08 -9.06 -7.43
C ALA A 334 -1.15 -9.06 -6.21
N GLY A 335 0.07 -8.56 -6.34
CA GLY A 335 1.02 -8.70 -5.23
C GLY A 335 2.43 -8.16 -5.42
N SER A 336 2.76 -7.58 -6.57
CA SER A 336 4.16 -7.22 -6.85
C SER A 336 4.72 -6.09 -5.98
N LYS A 337 3.82 -5.29 -5.37
CA LYS A 337 4.10 -4.14 -4.51
C LYS A 337 2.97 -3.93 -3.47
N VAL A 338 3.34 -3.51 -2.27
CA VAL A 338 2.42 -2.95 -1.27
C VAL A 338 1.71 -1.70 -1.83
N GLY A 339 0.40 -1.61 -1.64
CA GLY A 339 -0.42 -0.47 -2.09
C GLY A 339 -0.46 -0.28 -3.61
N LEU A 340 -0.27 -1.36 -4.38
CA LEU A 340 -0.38 -1.40 -5.84
C LEU A 340 -1.75 -0.93 -6.34
N ILE A 341 -2.81 -1.37 -5.67
CA ILE A 341 -4.18 -0.97 -5.91
C ILE A 341 -4.55 0.05 -4.83
N GLY A 342 -4.59 1.32 -5.23
CA GLY A 342 -4.86 2.46 -4.38
C GLY A 342 -6.03 3.29 -4.90
N TYR A 343 -6.22 4.48 -4.32
CA TYR A 343 -7.33 5.36 -4.69
C TYR A 343 -7.34 5.79 -6.17
N ALA A 344 -6.18 5.83 -6.83
CA ALA A 344 -6.04 6.33 -8.20
C ALA A 344 -6.34 5.30 -9.31
N ASN A 345 -6.50 4.02 -8.96
CA ASN A 345 -6.78 2.93 -9.92
C ASN A 345 -7.84 1.92 -9.46
N ALA A 346 -8.28 1.93 -8.19
CA ALA A 346 -9.30 1.01 -7.68
C ALA A 346 -10.66 1.14 -8.40
N ASP A 347 -10.99 2.31 -8.95
CA ASP A 347 -12.19 2.56 -9.76
C ASP A 347 -12.16 1.86 -11.13
N ARG A 348 -10.97 1.46 -11.60
CA ARG A 348 -10.75 0.77 -12.88
C ARG A 348 -10.64 -0.75 -12.74
N VAL A 349 -10.54 -1.28 -11.52
CA VAL A 349 -10.50 -2.72 -11.26
C VAL A 349 -11.90 -3.29 -11.46
N LYS A 350 -12.03 -4.23 -12.40
CA LYS A 350 -13.32 -4.89 -12.73
C LYS A 350 -13.50 -6.23 -12.01
N ALA A 351 -12.41 -6.78 -11.46
CA ALA A 351 -12.43 -8.08 -10.81
C ALA A 351 -13.33 -8.10 -9.58
N ARG A 352 -14.00 -9.23 -9.38
CA ARG A 352 -14.92 -9.45 -8.24
C ARG A 352 -14.24 -10.11 -7.06
N LEU A 353 -13.13 -10.81 -7.30
CA LEU A 353 -12.25 -11.37 -6.30
C LEU A 353 -10.82 -10.89 -6.54
N ILE A 354 -10.21 -10.28 -5.53
CA ILE A 354 -8.78 -9.97 -5.47
C ILE A 354 -8.10 -10.98 -4.56
N VAL A 355 -7.10 -11.69 -5.11
CA VAL A 355 -6.34 -12.73 -4.42
C VAL A 355 -4.89 -12.28 -4.30
N PRO A 356 -4.41 -11.88 -3.11
CA PRO A 356 -3.04 -11.42 -2.99
C PRO A 356 -2.01 -12.51 -3.27
N SER A 357 -1.02 -12.20 -4.11
CA SER A 357 0.20 -13.00 -4.33
C SER A 357 1.41 -12.47 -3.55
N GLY A 358 1.27 -11.32 -2.91
CA GLY A 358 2.29 -10.65 -2.09
C GLY A 358 1.65 -9.75 -1.02
N PRO A 359 2.45 -9.06 -0.20
CA PRO A 359 1.96 -8.36 0.98
C PRO A 359 1.17 -7.10 0.64
N MET A 360 0.00 -6.95 1.27
CA MET A 360 -0.89 -5.77 1.27
C MET A 360 -0.98 -5.04 -0.09
N PRO A 361 -1.38 -5.70 -1.20
CA PRO A 361 -1.44 -5.08 -2.52
C PRO A 361 -2.54 -4.01 -2.65
N VAL A 362 -3.55 -4.04 -1.78
CA VAL A 362 -4.67 -3.11 -1.74
C VAL A 362 -4.52 -2.18 -0.54
N SER A 363 -4.58 -0.86 -0.74
CA SER A 363 -4.57 0.10 0.38
C SER A 363 -5.92 0.19 1.10
N ALA A 364 -5.94 0.66 2.34
CA ALA A 364 -7.13 0.81 3.18
C ALA A 364 -8.26 1.58 2.48
N LYS A 365 -7.93 2.64 1.74
CA LYS A 365 -8.90 3.45 0.99
C LYS A 365 -9.47 2.69 -0.21
N ALA A 366 -8.68 1.87 -0.90
CA ALA A 366 -9.13 1.01 -1.98
C ALA A 366 -9.97 -0.17 -1.46
N LEU A 367 -9.53 -0.82 -0.37
CA LEU A 367 -10.28 -1.88 0.32
C LEU A 367 -11.68 -1.40 0.74
N ALA A 368 -11.77 -0.22 1.36
CA ALA A 368 -13.05 0.37 1.74
C ALA A 368 -13.96 0.67 0.52
N ALA A 369 -13.39 0.99 -0.65
CA ALA A 369 -14.14 1.14 -1.89
C ALA A 369 -14.62 -0.22 -2.42
N PHE A 370 -13.77 -1.25 -2.41
CA PHE A 370 -14.12 -2.61 -2.83
C PHE A 370 -15.22 -3.24 -1.97
N VAL A 371 -15.17 -3.07 -0.64
CA VAL A 371 -16.26 -3.52 0.25
C VAL A 371 -17.59 -2.88 -0.13
N ARG A 372 -17.62 -1.57 -0.45
CA ARG A 372 -18.84 -0.88 -0.92
C ARG A 372 -19.29 -1.33 -2.31
N ALA A 373 -18.36 -1.77 -3.16
CA ALA A 373 -18.64 -2.27 -4.51
C ALA A 373 -19.00 -3.77 -4.56
N GLY A 374 -18.93 -4.49 -3.43
CA GLY A 374 -19.11 -5.94 -3.40
C GLY A 374 -17.96 -6.74 -4.01
N VAL A 375 -16.77 -6.14 -4.10
CA VAL A 375 -15.53 -6.80 -4.51
C VAL A 375 -14.85 -7.39 -3.28
N VAL A 376 -14.56 -8.68 -3.31
CA VAL A 376 -13.95 -9.42 -2.20
C VAL A 376 -12.43 -9.33 -2.30
N VAL A 377 -11.75 -8.98 -1.22
CA VAL A 377 -10.29 -9.00 -1.11
C VAL A 377 -9.89 -10.04 -0.06
N LEU A 378 -9.17 -11.09 -0.46
CA LEU A 378 -8.68 -12.10 0.47
C LEU A 378 -7.48 -11.58 1.29
N PRO A 379 -7.21 -12.11 2.50
CA PRO A 379 -6.07 -11.69 3.30
C PRO A 379 -4.74 -12.21 2.75
N ASP A 380 -3.80 -11.30 2.51
CA ASP A 380 -2.45 -11.58 1.99
C ASP A 380 -1.66 -12.54 2.89
N PHE A 381 -1.71 -12.30 4.20
CA PHE A 381 -1.07 -13.14 5.22
C PHE A 381 -1.69 -14.54 5.36
N VAL A 382 -2.78 -14.83 4.62
CA VAL A 382 -3.38 -16.16 4.51
C VAL A 382 -3.16 -16.76 3.11
N THR A 383 -3.45 -16.03 2.03
CA THR A 383 -3.35 -16.55 0.65
C THR A 383 -1.92 -16.97 0.27
N THR A 384 -0.93 -16.22 0.73
CA THR A 384 0.49 -16.45 0.41
C THR A 384 1.18 -17.49 1.32
N SER A 385 0.42 -18.15 2.20
CA SER A 385 0.97 -18.92 3.33
C SER A 385 1.11 -20.43 3.07
N GLY A 386 0.92 -20.88 1.82
CA GLY A 386 1.05 -22.29 1.44
C GLY A 386 2.43 -22.89 1.77
N HIS A 387 3.50 -22.09 1.77
CA HIS A 387 4.84 -22.52 2.19
C HIS A 387 4.94 -22.97 3.67
N LEU A 388 3.97 -22.64 4.53
CA LEU A 388 3.91 -23.14 5.91
C LEU A 388 3.60 -24.64 6.00
N ALA A 389 3.08 -25.25 4.91
CA ALA A 389 2.91 -26.70 4.77
C ALA A 389 4.22 -27.47 4.92
N ALA A 390 5.33 -26.92 4.43
CA ALA A 390 6.66 -27.51 4.53
C ALA A 390 7.31 -27.34 5.92
N TRP A 391 6.64 -26.67 6.85
CA TRP A 391 7.15 -26.45 8.21
C TRP A 391 6.00 -26.47 9.23
N PRO A 392 5.37 -27.62 9.51
CA PRO A 392 4.21 -27.72 10.42
C PRO A 392 4.53 -27.36 11.88
N VAL A 393 3.49 -27.22 12.71
CA VAL A 393 3.62 -26.88 14.14
C VAL A 393 3.80 -28.14 15.02
N ASP A 394 3.28 -29.28 14.55
CA ASP A 394 3.09 -30.53 15.29
C ASP A 394 3.59 -31.76 14.50
N ASP A 395 4.58 -31.56 13.63
CA ASP A 395 5.11 -32.55 12.66
C ASP A 395 4.06 -33.16 11.70
N SER A 396 2.83 -32.61 11.65
CA SER A 396 1.79 -33.06 10.73
C SER A 396 2.11 -32.70 9.27
N SER A 397 1.87 -33.63 8.35
CA SER A 397 1.91 -33.29 6.91
C SER A 397 0.55 -32.78 6.47
N THR A 398 0.50 -31.54 5.98
CA THR A 398 -0.68 -30.94 5.36
C THR A 398 -0.28 -30.40 3.99
N ASP A 399 -1.06 -30.70 2.96
CA ASP A 399 -0.85 -30.15 1.61
C ASP A 399 -1.07 -28.62 1.59
N ALA A 400 -0.32 -27.89 0.77
CA ALA A 400 -0.39 -26.42 0.72
C ALA A 400 -1.74 -25.87 0.25
N ALA A 401 -2.39 -26.55 -0.70
CA ALA A 401 -3.73 -26.18 -1.14
C ALA A 401 -4.77 -26.49 -0.07
N ALA A 402 -4.65 -27.64 0.62
CA ALA A 402 -5.51 -27.96 1.76
C ALA A 402 -5.35 -26.98 2.94
N LEU A 403 -4.11 -26.57 3.27
CA LEU A 403 -3.81 -25.62 4.34
C LEU A 403 -4.49 -24.26 4.10
N VAL A 404 -4.25 -23.66 2.92
CA VAL A 404 -4.80 -22.33 2.60
C VAL A 404 -6.28 -22.41 2.26
N GLY A 405 -6.74 -23.48 1.60
CA GLY A 405 -8.16 -23.72 1.36
C GLY A 405 -8.97 -23.81 2.65
N ASN A 406 -8.50 -24.56 3.65
CA ASN A 406 -9.17 -24.61 4.96
C ASN A 406 -9.12 -23.28 5.70
N ALA A 407 -8.02 -22.53 5.59
CA ALA A 407 -7.91 -21.18 6.16
C ALA A 407 -8.93 -20.21 5.54
N ILE A 408 -9.07 -20.17 4.21
CA ILE A 408 -10.08 -19.35 3.53
C ILE A 408 -11.51 -19.82 3.88
N ALA A 409 -11.72 -21.13 4.01
CA ALA A 409 -13.02 -21.70 4.42
C ALA A 409 -13.53 -21.15 5.77
N GLN A 410 -12.63 -20.86 6.71
CA GLN A 410 -12.94 -20.34 8.04
C GLN A 410 -13.40 -18.87 8.03
N ILE A 411 -12.94 -18.07 7.06
CA ILE A 411 -13.07 -16.61 7.07
C ILE A 411 -13.89 -16.03 5.93
N ILE A 412 -14.18 -16.79 4.86
CA ILE A 412 -14.79 -16.25 3.63
C ILE A 412 -16.13 -15.55 3.89
N ASP A 413 -16.94 -16.11 4.80
CA ASP A 413 -18.26 -15.59 5.19
C ASP A 413 -18.20 -14.71 6.46
N ALA A 414 -17.02 -14.20 6.85
CA ALA A 414 -16.90 -13.33 8.02
C ALA A 414 -17.71 -12.03 7.86
N PRO A 415 -18.44 -11.54 8.89
CA PRO A 415 -19.39 -10.43 8.76
C PRO A 415 -18.80 -9.12 8.20
N ASN A 416 -17.52 -8.87 8.46
CA ASN A 416 -16.79 -7.68 8.03
C ASN A 416 -15.85 -7.95 6.83
N GLY A 417 -16.06 -9.06 6.12
CA GLY A 417 -15.22 -9.55 5.03
C GLY A 417 -13.99 -10.36 5.52
N PRO A 418 -13.40 -11.19 4.63
CA PRO A 418 -12.42 -12.20 5.02
C PRO A 418 -11.11 -11.61 5.58
N LEU A 419 -10.66 -10.45 5.11
CA LEU A 419 -9.46 -9.81 5.67
C LEU A 419 -9.63 -9.45 7.15
N LEU A 420 -10.79 -8.90 7.55
CA LEU A 420 -11.03 -8.57 8.95
C LEU A 420 -11.32 -9.81 9.79
N GLY A 421 -12.03 -10.81 9.24
CA GLY A 421 -12.19 -12.11 9.90
C GLY A 421 -10.85 -12.81 10.17
N ALA A 422 -9.88 -12.72 9.24
CA ALA A 422 -8.54 -13.24 9.46
C ALA A 422 -7.75 -12.43 10.51
N CYS A 423 -7.94 -11.11 10.58
CA CYS A 423 -7.36 -10.30 11.65
C CYS A 423 -7.93 -10.71 13.01
N GLU A 424 -9.24 -10.89 13.12
CA GLU A 424 -9.92 -11.32 14.35
C GLU A 424 -9.45 -12.71 14.83
N VAL A 425 -9.22 -13.66 13.90
CA VAL A 425 -8.62 -14.97 14.21
C VAL A 425 -7.17 -14.84 14.69
N ALA A 426 -6.35 -14.02 14.03
CA ALA A 426 -4.96 -13.79 14.43
C ALA A 426 -4.85 -13.08 15.79
N GLU A 427 -5.67 -12.05 16.02
CA GLU A 427 -5.74 -11.28 17.27
C GLU A 427 -6.15 -12.17 18.45
N ALA A 428 -7.19 -12.99 18.30
CA ALA A 428 -7.60 -13.93 19.34
C ALA A 428 -6.50 -14.95 19.71
N PHE A 429 -5.65 -15.33 18.76
CA PHE A 429 -4.47 -16.14 19.07
C PHE A 429 -3.37 -15.32 19.76
N LEU A 430 -3.09 -14.09 19.31
CA LEU A 430 -2.10 -13.19 19.93
C LEU A 430 -2.43 -12.92 21.41
N GLU A 431 -3.69 -12.64 21.75
CA GLU A 431 -4.14 -12.41 23.15
C GLU A 431 -3.79 -13.57 24.10
N SER A 432 -3.62 -14.79 23.58
CA SER A 432 -3.27 -15.95 24.39
C SER A 432 -1.80 -16.00 24.84
N TRP A 433 -0.92 -15.15 24.30
CA TRP A 433 0.53 -15.21 24.61
C TRP A 433 1.34 -13.92 24.43
N ALA A 434 0.81 -12.88 23.78
CA ALA A 434 1.49 -11.63 23.49
C ALA A 434 0.55 -10.42 23.63
N THR A 435 1.11 -9.21 23.66
CA THR A 435 0.31 -7.98 23.51
C THR A 435 -0.04 -7.79 22.04
N ILE A 436 -1.31 -7.55 21.69
CA ILE A 436 -1.69 -7.23 20.29
C ILE A 436 -0.95 -5.94 19.87
N PRO A 437 -0.23 -5.94 18.74
CA PRO A 437 0.50 -4.77 18.29
C PRO A 437 -0.47 -3.75 17.66
N PHE A 438 -0.26 -2.45 17.90
CA PHE A 438 -1.20 -1.40 17.48
C PHE A 438 -1.33 -1.31 15.95
N GLY A 439 -2.50 -1.68 15.42
CA GLY A 439 -2.85 -1.62 14.00
C GLY A 439 -2.87 -2.99 13.29
N ARG A 440 -3.78 -3.15 12.33
CA ARG A 440 -3.92 -4.34 11.48
C ARG A 440 -3.00 -4.24 10.24
N PRO A 441 -2.61 -5.35 9.58
CA PRO A 441 -1.78 -5.34 8.37
C PRO A 441 -2.59 -4.85 7.14
N ILE A 442 -2.80 -3.54 7.06
CA ILE A 442 -3.48 -2.86 5.95
C ILE A 442 -2.64 -1.62 5.60
N ALA A 443 -2.36 -1.41 4.31
CA ALA A 443 -1.47 -0.37 3.79
C ALA A 443 -2.18 0.93 3.38
#